data_AF-A0A382CYL1-F1
#
_entry.id   AF-A0A382CYL1-F1
#
_cell.length_a   1.000
_cell.length_b   1.000
_cell.length_c   1.000
_cell.angle_alpha   90.00
_cell.angle_beta   90.00
_cell.angle_gamma   90.00
#
_symmetry.space_group_name_H-M   'P 1'
#
loop_
_entity.id
_entity.type
_entity.pdbx_description
1 polymer ?
#
loop_
_entity_poly.entity_id
_entity_poly.type
_entity_poly.pdbx_seq_one_letter_code
_entity_poly.pdbx_strand_id
1 'polypeptide(L)' 'MITLNDVKAAAEKISSYVRRTPLWKSETLSKRLGTNVYLKMELFQK' A
#
# COMPACT_ATOMS: atom_id res chain seq x y z
N MET A 1 18.06 -6.41 -14.42
CA MET A 1 17.80 -6.57 -12.98
C MET A 1 17.13 -5.30 -12.49
N ILE A 2 16.04 -5.38 -11.72
CA ILE A 2 15.36 -4.21 -11.13
C ILE A 2 15.95 -3.95 -9.74
N THR A 3 16.20 -2.68 -9.42
CA THR A 3 16.82 -2.22 -8.18
C THR A 3 15.87 -1.36 -7.36
N LEU A 4 16.25 -1.03 -6.12
CA LEU A 4 15.50 -0.07 -5.29
C LEU A 4 15.40 1.31 -5.96
N ASN A 5 16.42 1.73 -6.71
CA ASN A 5 16.42 3.02 -7.40
C ASN A 5 15.38 3.06 -8.52
N ASP A 6 15.16 1.93 -9.21
CA ASP A 6 14.12 1.82 -10.23
C ASP A 6 12.72 1.99 -9.61
N VAL A 7 12.50 1.40 -8.42
CA VAL A 7 11.22 1.56 -7.67
C VAL A 7 11.02 3.00 -7.22
N LYS A 8 12.07 3.65 -6.69
CA LYS A 8 12.00 5.07 -6.28
C LYS A 8 11.73 6.00 -7.47
N ALA A 9 12.43 5.79 -8.58
CA ALA A 9 12.23 6.55 -9.80
C ALA A 9 10.83 6.35 -10.39
N ALA A 10 10.28 5.13 -10.32
CA ALA A 10 8.91 4.87 -10.73
C ALA A 10 7.89 5.59 -9.81
N ALA A 11 8.11 5.54 -8.49
CA ALA A 11 7.22 6.19 -7.52
C ALA A 11 7.14 7.71 -7.73
N GLU A 12 8.26 8.36 -8.06
CA GLU A 12 8.29 9.78 -8.40
C GLU A 12 7.56 10.07 -9.72
N LYS A 13 7.82 9.29 -10.77
CA LYS A 13 7.19 9.49 -12.09
C LYS A 13 5.67 9.40 -12.07
N ILE A 14 5.10 8.52 -11.25
CA ILE A 14 3.66 8.29 -11.20
C ILE A 14 2.93 9.13 -10.14
N SER A 15 3.64 9.84 -9.26
CA SER A 15 3.06 10.38 -8.01
C SER A 15 1.90 11.36 -8.21
N SER A 16 1.90 12.12 -9.31
CA SER A 16 0.83 13.06 -9.65
C SER A 16 -0.41 12.39 -10.27
N TYR A 17 -0.30 11.13 -10.67
CA TYR A 17 -1.33 10.39 -11.40
C TYR A 17 -1.99 9.30 -10.57
N VAL A 18 -1.39 8.93 -9.43
CA VAL A 18 -1.87 7.85 -8.57
C VAL A 18 -2.21 8.36 -7.18
N ARG A 19 -3.20 7.74 -6.56
CA ARG A 19 -3.62 8.06 -5.19
C ARG A 19 -2.70 7.43 -4.17
N ARG A 20 -2.40 8.17 -3.10
CA ARG A 20 -1.86 7.61 -1.85
C ARG A 20 -2.99 6.90 -1.10
N THR A 21 -3.26 5.66 -1.50
CA THR A 21 -4.34 4.83 -0.94
C THR A 21 -4.20 4.69 0.59
N PRO A 22 -5.30 4.65 1.36
CA PRO A 22 -5.24 4.48 2.80
C PRO A 22 -4.63 3.15 3.24
N LEU A 23 -4.08 3.13 4.45
CA LEU A 23 -3.71 1.93 5.18
C LEU A 23 -4.61 1.83 6.41
N TRP A 24 -5.49 0.83 6.45
CA TRP A 24 -6.46 0.68 7.53
C TRP A 24 -6.16 -0.53 8.39
N LYS A 25 -6.23 -0.38 9.71
CA LYS A 25 -6.16 -1.52 10.61
C LYS A 25 -7.49 -2.28 10.56
N SER A 26 -7.42 -3.59 10.38
CA SER A 26 -8.59 -4.46 10.48
C SER A 26 -8.66 -5.09 11.87
N GLU A 27 -9.52 -4.57 12.73
CA GLU A 27 -9.68 -5.11 14.10
C GLU A 27 -10.17 -6.56 14.09
N THR A 28 -11.11 -6.89 13.21
CA THR A 28 -11.65 -8.25 13.09
C THR A 28 -10.58 -9.26 12.68
N LEU A 29 -9.81 -8.96 11.63
CA LEU A 29 -8.74 -9.86 11.18
C LEU A 29 -7.61 -9.93 12.21
N SER A 30 -7.30 -8.80 12.85
CA SER A 30 -6.24 -8.77 13.86
C SER A 30 -6.55 -9.69 15.04
N LYS A 31 -7.80 -9.65 15.53
CA LYS A 31 -8.26 -10.54 16.60
C LYS A 31 -8.26 -12.01 16.17
N ARG A 32 -8.74 -12.31 14.96
CA ARG A 32 -8.83 -13.70 14.47
C ARG A 32 -7.47 -14.35 14.25
N LEU A 33 -6.48 -13.57 13.81
CA LEU A 33 -5.14 -14.08 13.47
C LEU A 33 -4.13 -13.88 14.61
N GLY A 34 -4.53 -13.28 15.73
CA GLY A 34 -3.66 -13.03 16.88
C GLY A 34 -2.48 -12.10 16.58
N THR A 35 -2.60 -11.24 15.56
CA THR A 35 -1.54 -10.32 15.12
C THR A 35 -2.13 -9.04 14.53
N ASN A 36 -1.32 -8.00 14.31
CA ASN A 36 -1.81 -6.76 13.71
C ASN A 36 -1.94 -6.90 12.19
N VAL A 37 -3.16 -6.74 11.69
CA VAL A 37 -3.46 -6.79 10.25
C VAL A 37 -3.83 -5.40 9.75
N TYR A 38 -3.07 -4.92 8.77
CA TYR A 38 -3.33 -3.67 8.07
C TYR A 38 -3.64 -3.94 6.59
N LEU A 39 -4.69 -3.31 6.08
CA LEU A 39 -5.17 -3.44 4.71
C LEU A 39 -4.72 -2.22 3.92
N LYS A 40 -3.89 -2.44 2.89
CA LYS A 40 -3.50 -1.42 1.93
C LYS A 40 -4.55 -1.35 0.84
N MET A 41 -5.34 -0.28 0.83
CA MET A 41 -6.59 -0.22 0.07
C MET A 41 -6.39 0.16 -1.40
N GLU A 42 -5.61 -0.65 -2.16
CA GLU A 42 -5.36 -0.41 -3.59
C GLU A 42 -6.64 -0.50 -4.45
N LEU A 43 -7.72 -1.11 -3.95
CA LEU A 43 -9.03 -1.09 -4.61
C LEU A 43 -9.61 0.32 -4.83
N PHE A 44 -9.09 1.34 -4.12
CA PHE A 44 -9.47 2.74 -4.31
C PHE A 44 -8.59 3.49 -5.32
N GLN A 45 -7.58 2.84 -5.89
CA GLN A 45 -6.88 3.36 -7.06
C GLN A 45 -7.85 3.27 -8.27
N LYS A 46 -8.20 4.40 -8.87
CA LYS A 46 -9.10 4.51 -10.02
C LYS A 46 -8.52 5.45 -11.05
#